data_AF-A0A537VFQ3-F1
#
_entry.id   AF-A0A537VFQ3-F1
#
_cell.length_a   1.000
_cell.length_b   1.000
_cell.length_c   1.000
_cell.angle_alpha   90.00
_cell.angle_beta   90.00
_cell.angle_gamma   90.00
#
_symmetry.space_group_name_H-M   'P 1'
#
loop_
_entity.id
_entity.type
_entity.pdbx_description
1 polymer ?
#
loop_
_entity_poly.entity_id
_entity_poly.type
_entity_poly.pdbx_seq_one_letter_code
_entity_poly.pdbx_strand_id
1 'polypeptide(L)'
;MTDPDLDRIFKAYDVRGVVPDDLDANIVRRIGAAFAAWTKLPAILLGRDSRISSPELAAAITEGATSVGVDVVDLGLASTDLVYFASGSLDLPAVMLTASHNPKDYNGLKFCMPGARPVGEDTGLREIRALVERDDLPAATMEGTVSHRDLLEPYTEHVLSFVDAAAMRPLTVAVDTANGMGGLVVPAVMARLPVTLHHLYAELDGTFPNHPADPLDPENQKDLKATVLEQHADVGLAFDGDADRVFLVDEKAEDVSGSLLTALVARAMLRQEPGAKIVHNLICSWIVPESIRAEGGVPIRTRVGHSFIKQVMAETGAIFGGEHSGHYYFRKNYRADSGLIAAVVALGELSSADAPLSNVLAPFRKYFDSGEINSPVDDPLARIERIGVELADGRQDRLDGLTVEYPDWWCNVRPSNTEPLLRLNVEATTEELLARKTAMMLDLIRS
;
A
#
# COMPACT_ATOMS: atom_id res chain seq x y z
N MET A 1 28.70 -10.48 16.86
CA MET A 1 28.31 -9.74 15.65
C MET A 1 28.32 -8.27 16.03
N THR A 2 28.82 -7.40 15.15
CA THR A 2 28.65 -5.95 15.29
C THR A 2 27.16 -5.63 15.21
N ASP A 3 26.67 -4.70 16.03
CA ASP A 3 25.28 -4.26 15.93
C ASP A 3 24.97 -3.79 14.50
N PRO A 4 23.81 -4.16 13.93
CA PRO A 4 23.44 -3.72 12.60
C PRO A 4 23.32 -2.20 12.54
N ASP A 5 23.67 -1.64 11.38
CA ASP A 5 23.56 -0.22 11.13
C ASP A 5 22.07 0.21 11.12
N LEU A 6 21.66 0.95 12.15
CA LEU A 6 20.27 1.36 12.33
C LEU A 6 19.83 2.38 11.28
N ASP A 7 20.74 3.21 10.75
CA ASP A 7 20.46 4.09 9.62
C ASP A 7 20.11 3.29 8.37
N ARG A 8 20.67 2.08 8.24
CA ARG A 8 20.42 1.20 7.09
C ARG A 8 19.03 0.57 7.15
N ILE A 9 18.49 0.27 8.32
CA ILE A 9 17.20 -0.47 8.45
C ILE A 9 16.01 0.42 8.80
N PHE A 10 16.17 1.52 9.53
CA PHE A 10 15.09 2.46 9.80
C PHE A 10 14.86 3.35 8.58
N LYS A 11 13.73 3.17 7.90
CA LYS A 11 13.32 3.94 6.74
C LYS A 11 12.35 5.05 7.17
N ALA A 12 11.86 5.83 6.19
CA ALA A 12 10.91 6.92 6.46
C ALA A 12 9.59 6.46 7.11
N TYR A 13 9.17 5.22 6.85
CA TYR A 13 7.80 4.73 7.12
C TYR A 13 7.75 3.38 7.85
N ASP A 14 8.86 2.64 7.88
CA ASP A 14 8.96 1.31 8.48
C ASP A 14 10.42 0.96 8.76
N VAL A 15 10.63 -0.22 9.33
CA VAL A 15 11.96 -0.86 9.42
C VAL A 15 12.04 -1.96 8.38
N ARG A 16 13.14 -2.07 7.63
CA ARG A 16 13.30 -3.09 6.59
C ARG A 16 14.75 -3.47 6.35
N GLY A 17 14.99 -4.76 6.10
CA GLY A 17 16.33 -5.28 5.83
C GLY A 17 16.36 -6.77 5.45
N VAL A 18 17.51 -7.22 4.95
CA VAL A 18 17.80 -8.63 4.68
C VAL A 18 18.02 -9.40 5.97
N VAL A 19 17.47 -10.60 6.10
CA VAL A 19 17.68 -11.49 7.25
C VAL A 19 18.74 -12.54 6.90
N PRO A 20 19.77 -12.79 7.75
CA PRO A 20 20.01 -12.18 9.06
C PRO A 20 20.90 -10.92 9.05
N ASP A 21 21.40 -10.49 7.88
CA ASP A 21 22.51 -9.52 7.80
C ASP A 21 22.17 -8.09 8.23
N ASP A 22 20.96 -7.63 7.92
CA ASP A 22 20.42 -6.33 8.34
C ASP A 22 19.51 -6.46 9.56
N LEU A 23 18.70 -7.52 9.56
CA LEU A 23 17.69 -7.80 10.58
C LEU A 23 17.89 -9.22 11.11
N ASP A 24 18.09 -9.33 12.42
CA ASP A 24 18.14 -10.59 13.14
C ASP A 24 17.22 -10.56 14.37
N ALA A 25 17.07 -11.71 15.03
CA ALA A 25 16.27 -11.81 16.25
C ALA A 25 16.75 -10.87 17.37
N ASN A 26 18.04 -10.54 17.43
CA ASN A 26 18.57 -9.69 18.49
C ASN A 26 18.13 -8.23 18.33
N ILE A 27 18.30 -7.67 17.13
CA ILE A 27 17.87 -6.29 16.86
C ILE A 27 16.35 -6.18 16.88
N VAL A 28 15.63 -7.18 16.35
CA VAL A 28 14.16 -7.18 16.35
C VAL A 28 13.60 -7.25 17.78
N ARG A 29 14.24 -7.97 18.70
CA ARG A 29 13.88 -7.94 20.13
C ARG A 29 14.01 -6.54 20.73
N ARG A 30 15.13 -5.85 20.46
CA ARG A 30 15.35 -4.47 20.92
C ARG A 30 14.33 -3.50 20.34
N ILE A 31 14.01 -3.64 19.05
CA ILE A 31 12.98 -2.83 18.39
C ILE A 31 11.60 -3.09 19.01
N GLY A 32 11.24 -4.35 19.26
CA GLY A 32 9.97 -4.72 19.92
C GLY A 32 9.84 -4.11 21.31
N ALA A 33 10.90 -4.19 22.12
CA ALA A 33 10.96 -3.57 23.44
C ALA A 33 10.87 -2.03 23.38
N ALA A 34 11.60 -1.41 22.45
CA ALA A 34 11.57 0.04 22.23
C ALA A 34 10.19 0.53 21.78
N PHE A 35 9.56 -0.15 20.82
CA PHE A 35 8.20 0.19 20.38
C PHE A 35 7.21 0.07 21.54
N ALA A 36 7.21 -1.07 22.24
CA ALA A 36 6.33 -1.31 23.38
C ALA A 36 6.46 -0.22 24.46
N ALA A 37 7.69 0.08 24.89
CA ALA A 37 7.96 1.12 25.88
C ALA A 37 7.58 2.53 25.38
N TRP A 38 7.86 2.84 24.10
CA TRP A 38 7.55 4.14 23.50
C TRP A 38 6.05 4.42 23.44
N THR A 39 5.22 3.39 23.18
CA THR A 39 3.76 3.54 23.08
C THR A 39 3.14 4.04 24.40
N LYS A 40 3.76 3.69 25.54
CA LYS A 40 3.22 3.92 26.90
C LYS A 40 1.81 3.33 27.10
N LEU A 41 1.49 2.26 26.37
CA LEU A 41 0.23 1.55 26.45
C LEU A 41 0.45 0.15 27.05
N PRO A 42 -0.58 -0.45 27.67
CA PRO A 42 -0.42 -1.70 28.43
C PRO A 42 -0.20 -2.92 27.53
N ALA A 43 -0.57 -2.85 26.25
CA ALA A 43 -0.45 -3.95 25.31
C ALA A 43 -0.14 -3.46 23.89
N ILE A 44 0.49 -4.32 23.10
CA ILE A 44 0.62 -4.18 21.64
C ILE A 44 -0.01 -5.38 20.93
N LEU A 45 -0.49 -5.15 19.71
CA LEU A 45 -0.88 -6.22 18.79
C LEU A 45 0.32 -6.63 17.92
N LEU A 46 0.49 -7.92 17.66
CA LEU A 46 1.53 -8.44 16.77
C LEU A 46 0.90 -9.32 15.69
N GLY A 47 1.03 -8.92 14.43
CA GLY A 47 0.73 -9.77 13.27
C GLY A 47 1.98 -10.05 12.46
N ARG A 48 1.98 -11.12 11.67
CA ARG A 48 3.11 -11.48 10.79
C ARG A 48 2.64 -12.02 9.45
N ASP A 49 3.46 -11.82 8.42
CA ASP A 49 3.29 -12.49 7.12
C ASP A 49 3.85 -13.94 7.14
N SER A 50 3.78 -14.60 5.99
CA SER A 50 4.18 -16.00 5.79
C SER A 50 5.67 -16.23 5.51
N ARG A 51 6.54 -15.20 5.61
CA ARG A 51 7.98 -15.35 5.35
C ARG A 51 8.63 -16.35 6.30
N ILE A 52 9.66 -17.05 5.83
CA ILE A 52 10.36 -18.09 6.59
C ILE A 52 10.95 -17.54 7.91
N SER A 53 11.44 -16.30 7.89
CA SER A 53 12.01 -15.62 9.07
C SER A 53 10.95 -15.09 10.04
N SER A 54 9.68 -14.99 9.62
CA SER A 54 8.64 -14.31 10.40
C SER A 54 8.34 -14.96 11.76
N PRO A 55 8.29 -16.30 11.91
CA PRO A 55 8.08 -16.93 13.22
C PRO A 55 9.17 -16.61 14.27
N GLU A 56 10.45 -16.63 13.88
CA GLU A 56 11.56 -16.33 14.80
C GLU A 56 11.55 -14.86 15.22
N LEU A 57 11.38 -13.96 14.25
CA LEU A 57 11.34 -12.53 14.51
C LEU A 57 10.10 -12.11 15.32
N ALA A 58 8.94 -12.75 15.12
CA ALA A 58 7.76 -12.52 15.94
C ALA A 58 7.97 -12.94 17.40
N ALA A 59 8.66 -14.06 17.65
CA ALA A 59 9.05 -14.47 18.99
C ALA A 59 9.99 -13.43 19.63
N ALA A 60 10.96 -12.90 18.87
CA ALA A 60 11.84 -11.84 19.35
C ALA A 60 11.09 -10.54 19.71
N ILE A 61 10.13 -10.09 18.88
CA ILE A 61 9.28 -8.93 19.22
C ILE A 61 8.54 -9.18 20.53
N THR A 62 7.98 -10.39 20.67
CA THR A 62 7.21 -10.79 21.85
C THR A 62 8.06 -10.72 23.12
N GLU A 63 9.24 -11.35 23.10
CA GLU A 63 10.21 -11.30 24.21
C GLU A 63 10.61 -9.86 24.56
N GLY A 64 10.86 -9.03 23.54
CA GLY A 64 11.22 -7.63 23.72
C GLY A 64 10.12 -6.85 24.43
N ALA A 65 8.90 -6.93 23.92
CA ALA A 65 7.75 -6.21 24.45
C ALA A 65 7.40 -6.65 25.89
N THR A 66 7.39 -7.97 26.16
CA THR A 66 7.08 -8.47 27.50
C THR A 66 8.17 -8.16 28.52
N SER A 67 9.45 -8.08 28.10
CA SER A 67 10.56 -7.72 29.01
C SER A 67 10.46 -6.30 29.59
N VAL A 68 9.75 -5.40 28.89
CA VAL A 68 9.44 -4.04 29.37
C VAL A 68 8.04 -3.93 29.98
N GLY A 69 7.42 -5.07 30.31
CA GLY A 69 6.17 -5.16 31.06
C GLY A 69 4.91 -4.87 30.25
N VAL A 70 5.00 -4.93 28.92
CA VAL A 70 3.89 -4.69 28.00
C VAL A 70 3.35 -6.01 27.49
N ASP A 71 2.03 -6.19 27.55
CA ASP A 71 1.36 -7.39 27.05
C ASP A 71 1.42 -7.47 25.52
N VAL A 72 1.42 -8.69 24.99
CA VAL A 72 1.36 -8.95 23.55
C VAL A 72 0.10 -9.72 23.23
N VAL A 73 -0.69 -9.20 22.28
CA VAL A 73 -1.80 -9.91 21.66
C VAL A 73 -1.33 -10.39 20.29
N ASP A 74 -0.95 -11.66 20.20
CA ASP A 74 -0.53 -12.30 18.95
C ASP A 74 -1.76 -12.58 18.07
N LEU A 75 -1.80 -11.93 16.91
CA LEU A 75 -2.83 -12.11 15.89
C LEU A 75 -2.55 -13.32 14.99
N GLY A 76 -1.38 -13.95 15.10
CA GLY A 76 -0.97 -15.03 14.23
C GLY A 76 -0.53 -14.52 12.86
N LEU A 77 -0.82 -15.33 11.83
CA LEU A 77 -0.70 -14.90 10.44
C LEU A 77 -1.77 -13.85 10.13
N ALA A 78 -1.36 -12.72 9.58
CA ALA A 78 -2.25 -11.62 9.22
C ALA A 78 -1.74 -10.92 7.95
N SER A 79 -2.64 -10.35 7.15
CA SER A 79 -2.27 -9.32 6.18
C SER A 79 -2.05 -7.98 6.89
N THR A 80 -1.35 -7.04 6.25
CA THR A 80 -1.10 -5.71 6.82
C THR A 80 -2.41 -4.96 7.09
N ASP A 81 -3.39 -5.07 6.19
CA ASP A 81 -4.69 -4.43 6.36
C ASP A 81 -5.56 -5.07 7.47
N LEU A 82 -5.42 -6.38 7.74
CA LEU A 82 -6.01 -7.04 8.91
C LEU A 82 -5.40 -6.49 10.21
N VAL A 83 -4.07 -6.30 10.28
CA VAL A 83 -3.42 -5.72 11.46
C VAL A 83 -3.89 -4.28 11.71
N TYR A 84 -4.09 -3.49 10.66
CA TYR A 84 -4.64 -2.14 10.80
C TYR A 84 -6.10 -2.16 11.28
N PHE A 85 -6.94 -3.04 10.74
CA PHE A 85 -8.29 -3.25 11.26
C PHE A 85 -8.27 -3.67 12.74
N ALA A 86 -7.36 -4.57 13.14
CA ALA A 86 -7.20 -5.00 14.52
C ALA A 86 -6.82 -3.83 15.44
N SER A 87 -5.84 -3.02 15.03
CA SER A 87 -5.44 -1.79 15.76
C SER A 87 -6.61 -0.82 15.92
N GLY A 88 -7.40 -0.63 14.85
CA GLY A 88 -8.55 0.24 14.88
C GLY A 88 -9.70 -0.26 15.75
N SER A 89 -10.03 -1.56 15.64
CA SER A 89 -11.17 -2.16 16.34
C SER A 89 -10.90 -2.44 17.82
N LEU A 90 -9.64 -2.68 18.19
CA LEU A 90 -9.23 -2.92 19.58
C LEU A 90 -8.66 -1.67 20.26
N ASP A 91 -8.46 -0.58 19.50
CA ASP A 91 -7.84 0.66 19.95
C ASP A 91 -6.48 0.44 20.64
N LEU A 92 -5.67 -0.43 20.04
CA LEU A 92 -4.33 -0.79 20.51
C LEU A 92 -3.26 -0.48 19.44
N PRO A 93 -2.03 -0.14 19.85
CA PRO A 93 -0.91 -0.02 18.91
C PRO A 93 -0.60 -1.41 18.34
N ALA A 94 -0.10 -1.44 17.11
CA ALA A 94 0.21 -2.70 16.46
C ALA A 94 1.54 -2.64 15.70
N VAL A 95 2.18 -3.80 15.63
CA VAL A 95 3.31 -4.05 14.75
C VAL A 95 2.96 -5.21 13.82
N MET A 96 3.16 -4.97 12.52
CA MET A 96 3.06 -5.99 11.48
C MET A 96 4.47 -6.34 11.01
N LEU A 97 4.83 -7.62 11.15
CA LEU A 97 6.09 -8.15 10.68
C LEU A 97 5.94 -8.57 9.20
N THR A 98 6.54 -7.79 8.31
CA THR A 98 6.52 -8.02 6.87
C THR A 98 7.57 -7.21 6.12
N ALA A 99 8.03 -7.75 4.99
CA ALA A 99 8.79 -7.02 3.98
C ALA A 99 7.95 -6.58 2.77
N SER A 100 6.62 -6.64 2.86
CA SER A 100 5.70 -6.35 1.75
C SER A 100 6.07 -7.16 0.50
N HIS A 101 6.41 -6.51 -0.60
CA HIS A 101 6.81 -7.10 -1.87
C HIS A 101 8.31 -7.33 -2.05
N ASN A 102 9.15 -6.97 -1.07
CA ASN A 102 10.60 -7.20 -1.19
C ASN A 102 10.91 -8.71 -1.33
N PRO A 103 12.06 -9.09 -1.92
CA PRO A 103 12.46 -10.49 -2.09
C PRO A 103 12.38 -11.32 -0.81
N LYS A 104 12.28 -12.65 -0.94
CA LYS A 104 12.07 -13.59 0.18
C LYS A 104 13.03 -13.46 1.36
N ASP A 105 14.27 -13.04 1.11
CA ASP A 105 15.31 -12.90 2.13
C ASP A 105 15.15 -11.62 2.97
N TYR A 106 14.24 -10.71 2.60
CA TYR A 106 13.91 -9.52 3.38
C TYR A 106 12.85 -9.82 4.45
N ASN A 107 12.90 -9.06 5.54
CA ASN A 107 11.77 -8.86 6.46
C ASN A 107 11.72 -7.37 6.88
N GLY A 108 10.74 -7.01 7.71
CA GLY A 108 10.54 -5.64 8.15
C GLY A 108 9.44 -5.50 9.19
N LEU A 109 9.26 -4.29 9.70
CA LEU A 109 8.26 -3.96 10.72
C LEU A 109 7.52 -2.69 10.32
N LYS A 110 6.21 -2.80 10.14
CA LYS A 110 5.28 -1.68 9.98
C LYS A 110 4.60 -1.42 11.33
N PHE A 111 4.64 -0.18 11.81
CA PHE A 111 4.08 0.19 13.12
C PHE A 111 2.87 1.11 12.97
N CYS A 112 1.93 0.99 13.91
CA CYS A 112 0.87 1.96 14.09
C CYS A 112 0.49 2.16 15.55
N MET A 113 0.00 3.35 15.85
CA MET A 113 -0.64 3.70 17.12
C MET A 113 -2.15 3.38 17.06
N PRO A 114 -2.87 3.35 18.21
CA PRO A 114 -4.29 3.09 18.25
C PRO A 114 -5.09 3.85 17.20
N GLY A 115 -6.06 3.17 16.59
CA GLY A 115 -6.80 3.70 15.44
C GLY A 115 -6.02 3.61 14.13
N ALA A 116 -5.07 2.65 14.00
CA ALA A 116 -4.20 2.48 12.84
C ALA A 116 -3.44 3.76 12.41
N ARG A 117 -3.13 4.64 13.38
CA ARG A 117 -2.41 5.90 13.11
C ARG A 117 -0.96 5.58 12.73
N PRO A 118 -0.44 6.14 11.63
CA PRO A 118 0.89 5.77 11.14
C PRO A 118 2.00 6.20 12.10
N VAL A 119 3.02 5.36 12.21
CA VAL A 119 4.28 5.67 12.89
C VAL A 119 5.37 5.74 11.83
N GLY A 120 5.67 6.96 11.38
CA GLY A 120 6.75 7.27 10.45
C GLY A 120 7.90 7.99 11.16
N GLU A 121 8.84 8.50 10.38
CA GLU A 121 10.05 9.16 10.88
C GLU A 121 9.74 10.32 11.85
N ASP A 122 8.82 11.20 11.47
CA ASP A 122 8.43 12.38 12.26
C ASP A 122 7.35 12.08 13.33
N THR A 123 6.83 10.85 13.39
CA THR A 123 5.71 10.49 14.29
C THR A 123 6.01 9.32 15.23
N GLY A 124 7.26 8.86 15.30
CA GLY A 124 7.70 7.89 16.31
C GLY A 124 8.92 7.05 15.95
N LEU A 125 9.22 6.84 14.66
CA LEU A 125 10.33 5.95 14.28
C LEU A 125 11.69 6.48 14.73
N ARG A 126 11.93 7.81 14.70
CA ARG A 126 13.17 8.39 15.23
C ARG A 126 13.31 8.15 16.74
N GLU A 127 12.23 8.28 17.50
CA GLU A 127 12.23 8.04 18.94
C GLU A 127 12.44 6.56 19.27
N ILE A 128 11.77 5.65 18.55
CA ILE A 128 11.94 4.20 18.70
C ILE A 128 13.40 3.83 18.40
N ARG A 129 13.97 4.33 17.30
CA ARG A 129 15.37 4.14 16.96
C ARG A 129 16.31 4.64 18.07
N ALA A 130 16.08 5.84 18.58
CA ALA A 130 16.90 6.41 19.64
C ALA A 130 16.86 5.57 20.94
N LEU A 131 15.72 4.95 21.25
CA LEU A 131 15.61 4.01 22.37
C LEU A 131 16.44 2.73 22.12
N VAL A 132 16.41 2.20 20.90
CA VAL A 132 17.24 1.05 20.50
C VAL A 132 18.73 1.40 20.60
N GLU A 133 19.17 2.54 20.07
CA GLU A 133 20.57 3.00 20.08
C GLU A 133 21.13 3.15 21.49
N ARG A 134 20.33 3.71 22.40
CA ARG A 134 20.77 4.03 23.76
C ARG A 134 20.71 2.83 24.70
N ASP A 135 20.03 1.75 24.30
CA ASP A 135 19.70 0.60 25.15
C ASP A 135 19.06 1.04 26.49
N ASP A 136 18.30 2.14 26.43
CA ASP A 136 17.74 2.85 27.58
C ASP A 136 16.27 2.46 27.77
N LEU A 137 16.05 1.16 28.02
CA LEU A 137 14.73 0.59 28.19
C LEU A 137 14.44 0.36 29.67
N PRO A 138 13.23 0.71 30.14
CA PRO A 138 12.86 0.47 31.53
C PRO A 138 12.78 -1.03 31.78
N ALA A 139 13.60 -1.53 32.71
CA ALA A 139 13.44 -2.90 33.21
C ALA A 139 12.10 -2.98 33.96
N ALA A 140 11.19 -3.85 33.50
CA ALA A 140 9.94 -4.06 34.19
C ALA A 140 10.12 -4.91 35.45
N THR A 141 9.36 -4.59 36.50
CA THR A 141 9.33 -5.40 37.72
C THR A 141 8.57 -6.72 37.54
N MET A 142 7.69 -6.77 36.53
CA MET A 142 6.96 -7.97 36.10
C MET A 142 6.95 -7.99 34.58
N GLU A 143 7.21 -9.17 34.00
CA GLU A 143 7.08 -9.36 32.56
C GLU A 143 5.61 -9.25 32.13
N GLY A 144 5.40 -8.71 30.93
CA GLY A 144 4.10 -8.74 30.26
C GLY A 144 3.66 -10.18 29.93
N THR A 145 2.38 -10.32 29.62
CA THR A 145 1.77 -11.60 29.24
C THR A 145 1.54 -11.68 27.75
N VAL A 146 1.43 -12.90 27.23
CA VAL A 146 1.11 -13.16 25.83
C VAL A 146 -0.26 -13.81 25.75
N SER A 147 -1.12 -13.26 24.91
CA SER A 147 -2.42 -13.82 24.56
C SER A 147 -2.56 -13.95 23.05
N HIS A 148 -3.45 -14.84 22.59
CA HIS A 148 -3.72 -15.02 21.16
C HIS A 148 -5.13 -14.57 20.83
N ARG A 149 -5.30 -13.92 19.68
CA ARG A 149 -6.61 -13.51 19.17
C ARG A 149 -6.68 -13.58 17.65
N ASP A 150 -7.47 -14.52 17.15
CA ASP A 150 -7.84 -14.57 15.74
C ASP A 150 -8.89 -13.49 15.43
N LEU A 151 -8.65 -12.71 14.38
CA LEU A 151 -9.51 -11.64 13.90
C LEU A 151 -9.88 -11.78 12.41
N LEU A 152 -9.61 -12.92 11.77
CA LEU A 152 -9.92 -13.13 10.36
C LEU A 152 -11.42 -12.99 10.06
N GLU A 153 -12.28 -13.58 10.89
CA GLU A 153 -13.74 -13.47 10.72
C GLU A 153 -14.26 -12.05 10.99
N PRO A 154 -13.93 -11.37 12.11
CA PRO A 154 -14.26 -9.95 12.30
C PRO A 154 -13.76 -9.03 11.18
N TYR A 155 -12.56 -9.29 10.65
CA TYR A 155 -11.99 -8.54 9.53
C TYR A 155 -12.79 -8.79 8.25
N THR A 156 -13.15 -10.04 7.96
CA THR A 156 -13.99 -10.43 6.82
C THR A 156 -15.33 -9.69 6.84
N GLU A 157 -16.01 -9.66 7.98
CA GLU A 157 -17.26 -8.89 8.16
C GLU A 157 -17.05 -7.38 7.94
N HIS A 158 -15.93 -6.83 8.41
CA HIS A 158 -15.59 -5.43 8.20
C HIS A 158 -15.41 -5.11 6.72
N VAL A 159 -14.67 -5.92 5.98
CA VAL A 159 -14.47 -5.75 4.53
C VAL A 159 -15.80 -5.83 3.78
N LEU A 160 -16.63 -6.82 4.09
CA LEU A 160 -17.93 -7.00 3.44
C LEU A 160 -18.88 -5.84 3.72
N SER A 161 -18.73 -5.10 4.83
CA SER A 161 -19.55 -3.93 5.14
C SER A 161 -19.41 -2.76 4.17
N PHE A 162 -18.42 -2.79 3.27
CA PHE A 162 -18.21 -1.78 2.23
C PHE A 162 -19.07 -1.97 0.98
N VAL A 163 -19.72 -3.13 0.85
CA VAL A 163 -20.56 -3.49 -0.31
C VAL A 163 -21.86 -4.15 0.12
N ASP A 164 -22.88 -4.06 -0.72
CA ASP A 164 -24.11 -4.85 -0.56
C ASP A 164 -23.95 -6.18 -1.31
N ALA A 165 -23.38 -7.18 -0.64
CA ALA A 165 -23.14 -8.50 -1.22
C ALA A 165 -24.42 -9.17 -1.75
N ALA A 166 -25.59 -8.87 -1.17
CA ALA A 166 -26.86 -9.45 -1.60
C ALA A 166 -27.40 -8.85 -2.90
N ALA A 167 -27.00 -7.61 -3.22
CA ALA A 167 -27.33 -6.94 -4.46
C ALA A 167 -26.38 -7.32 -5.62
N MET A 168 -25.32 -8.07 -5.33
CA MET A 168 -24.32 -8.41 -6.35
C MET A 168 -24.81 -9.51 -7.30
N ARG A 169 -24.59 -9.33 -8.60
CA ARG A 169 -24.71 -10.39 -9.60
C ARG A 169 -23.52 -11.34 -9.50
N PRO A 170 -23.67 -12.60 -9.95
CA PRO A 170 -22.53 -13.50 -10.07
C PRO A 170 -21.41 -12.92 -10.94
N LEU A 171 -20.17 -13.02 -10.47
CA LEU A 171 -18.95 -12.65 -11.20
C LEU A 171 -17.97 -13.83 -11.24
N THR A 172 -17.21 -13.95 -12.32
CA THR A 172 -16.03 -14.81 -12.39
C THR A 172 -14.80 -13.95 -12.12
N VAL A 173 -14.02 -14.30 -11.10
CA VAL A 173 -12.87 -13.51 -10.65
C VAL A 173 -11.62 -14.37 -10.69
N ALA A 174 -10.59 -13.93 -11.41
CA ALA A 174 -9.25 -14.48 -11.29
C ALA A 174 -8.49 -13.70 -10.21
N VAL A 175 -7.83 -14.38 -9.28
CA VAL A 175 -7.03 -13.72 -8.24
C VAL A 175 -5.67 -14.35 -8.15
N ASP A 176 -4.64 -13.52 -8.15
CA ASP A 176 -3.26 -13.90 -7.89
C ASP A 176 -2.81 -13.31 -6.56
N THR A 177 -2.41 -14.19 -5.64
CA THR A 177 -1.88 -13.80 -4.32
C THR A 177 -0.40 -14.10 -4.16
N ALA A 178 0.28 -14.57 -5.21
CA ALA A 178 1.72 -14.80 -5.26
C ALA A 178 2.29 -15.53 -4.02
N ASN A 179 1.56 -16.50 -3.45
CA ASN A 179 1.89 -17.21 -2.21
C ASN A 179 2.02 -16.32 -0.94
N GLY A 180 1.64 -15.05 -1.01
CA GLY A 180 1.60 -14.10 0.10
C GLY A 180 0.29 -14.12 0.87
N MET A 181 0.12 -13.13 1.75
CA MET A 181 -0.98 -13.06 2.72
C MET A 181 -2.37 -12.89 2.11
N GLY A 182 -2.46 -12.52 0.84
CA GLY A 182 -3.73 -12.60 0.10
C GLY A 182 -4.33 -14.01 0.13
N GLY A 183 -3.49 -15.06 0.17
CA GLY A 183 -3.92 -16.46 0.30
C GLY A 183 -4.73 -16.75 1.57
N LEU A 184 -4.55 -15.95 2.62
CA LEU A 184 -5.31 -16.06 3.87
C LEU A 184 -6.64 -15.28 3.80
N VAL A 185 -6.58 -14.02 3.37
CA VAL A 185 -7.72 -13.09 3.52
C VAL A 185 -8.67 -13.08 2.33
N VAL A 186 -8.18 -13.32 1.11
CA VAL A 186 -9.04 -13.31 -0.10
C VAL A 186 -10.07 -14.43 -0.04
N PRO A 187 -9.73 -15.71 0.23
CA PRO A 187 -10.73 -16.78 0.24
C PRO A 187 -11.82 -16.56 1.30
N ALA A 188 -11.46 -16.02 2.48
CA ALA A 188 -12.40 -15.73 3.55
C ALA A 188 -13.50 -14.73 3.13
N VAL A 189 -13.11 -13.67 2.42
CA VAL A 189 -14.03 -12.66 1.89
C VAL A 189 -14.79 -13.16 0.66
N MET A 190 -14.07 -13.72 -0.32
CA MET A 190 -14.66 -14.14 -1.60
C MET A 190 -15.67 -15.27 -1.44
N ALA A 191 -15.50 -16.18 -0.47
CA ALA A 191 -16.46 -17.24 -0.17
C ALA A 191 -17.85 -16.74 0.25
N ARG A 192 -17.98 -15.45 0.61
CA ARG A 192 -19.23 -14.82 1.07
C ARG A 192 -19.80 -13.84 0.05
N LEU A 193 -19.18 -13.75 -1.12
CA LEU A 193 -19.67 -13.00 -2.27
C LEU A 193 -20.17 -13.99 -3.34
N PRO A 194 -21.09 -13.58 -4.25
CA PRO A 194 -21.51 -14.42 -5.37
C PRO A 194 -20.41 -14.45 -6.45
N VAL A 195 -19.24 -14.99 -6.13
CA VAL A 195 -18.09 -15.03 -7.05
C VAL A 195 -17.66 -16.47 -7.32
N THR A 196 -17.37 -16.78 -8.59
CA THR A 196 -16.61 -17.96 -8.99
C THR A 196 -15.14 -17.56 -8.98
N LEU A 197 -14.38 -18.09 -8.01
CA LEU A 197 -12.99 -17.71 -7.78
C LEU A 197 -12.02 -18.67 -8.50
N HIS A 198 -11.16 -18.13 -9.36
CA HIS A 198 -9.99 -18.80 -9.91
C HIS A 198 -8.74 -18.25 -9.20
N HIS A 199 -8.29 -18.96 -8.17
CA HIS A 199 -7.23 -18.48 -7.28
C HIS A 199 -5.87 -19.08 -7.66
N LEU A 200 -5.00 -18.25 -8.23
CA LEU A 200 -3.61 -18.56 -8.51
C LEU A 200 -2.76 -18.39 -7.24
N TYR A 201 -1.83 -19.33 -7.05
CA TYR A 201 -0.79 -19.25 -6.01
C TYR A 201 -1.36 -18.96 -4.62
N ALA A 202 -2.44 -19.66 -4.27
CA ALA A 202 -3.21 -19.47 -3.04
C ALA A 202 -2.49 -19.90 -1.76
N GLU A 203 -1.65 -20.94 -1.86
CA GLU A 203 -0.95 -21.50 -0.70
C GLU A 203 0.06 -20.50 -0.14
N LEU A 204 0.02 -20.29 1.18
CA LEU A 204 0.99 -19.45 1.87
C LEU A 204 2.38 -20.12 1.83
N ASP A 205 3.31 -19.54 1.08
CA ASP A 205 4.67 -20.03 0.94
C ASP A 205 5.66 -18.87 0.86
N GLY A 206 6.34 -18.59 1.99
CA GLY A 206 7.34 -17.54 2.13
C GLY A 206 8.62 -17.72 1.29
N THR A 207 8.75 -18.82 0.53
CA THR A 207 9.81 -18.96 -0.49
C THR A 207 9.47 -18.26 -1.81
N PHE A 208 8.21 -17.88 -2.01
CA PHE A 208 7.67 -17.26 -3.23
C PHE A 208 8.05 -18.06 -4.50
N PRO A 209 7.58 -19.32 -4.64
CA PRO A 209 8.09 -20.25 -5.65
C PRO A 209 7.65 -19.97 -7.09
N ASN A 210 6.62 -19.15 -7.30
CA ASN A 210 6.04 -18.90 -8.62
C ASN A 210 6.61 -17.63 -9.27
N HIS A 211 6.33 -16.47 -8.68
CA HIS A 211 6.92 -15.19 -9.06
C HIS A 211 7.01 -14.28 -7.82
N PRO A 212 7.81 -13.19 -7.86
CA PRO A 212 7.80 -12.17 -6.81
C PRO A 212 6.39 -11.62 -6.57
N ALA A 213 6.06 -11.39 -5.30
CA ALA A 213 4.78 -10.79 -4.89
C ALA A 213 4.76 -9.26 -5.08
N ASP A 214 5.17 -8.80 -6.26
CA ASP A 214 5.14 -7.40 -6.68
C ASP A 214 4.30 -7.22 -7.95
N PRO A 215 3.00 -6.95 -7.82
CA PRO A 215 2.12 -6.77 -8.97
C PRO A 215 2.40 -5.50 -9.79
N LEU A 216 3.29 -4.59 -9.35
CA LEU A 216 3.71 -3.45 -10.18
C LEU A 216 4.54 -3.88 -11.39
N ASP A 217 5.24 -5.01 -11.31
CA ASP A 217 5.99 -5.56 -12.44
C ASP A 217 5.02 -6.30 -13.39
N PRO A 218 4.86 -5.87 -14.66
CA PRO A 218 3.99 -6.55 -15.61
C PRO A 218 4.33 -8.02 -15.83
N GLU A 219 5.58 -8.43 -15.61
CA GLU A 219 6.00 -9.83 -15.72
C GLU A 219 5.30 -10.72 -14.68
N ASN A 220 5.05 -10.18 -13.48
CA ASN A 220 4.38 -10.89 -12.38
C ASN A 220 2.86 -11.01 -12.57
N GLN A 221 2.28 -10.36 -13.59
CA GLN A 221 0.86 -10.43 -13.90
C GLN A 221 0.53 -11.35 -15.09
N LYS A 222 1.53 -11.99 -15.70
CA LYS A 222 1.36 -12.80 -16.91
C LYS A 222 0.36 -13.94 -16.72
N ASP A 223 0.50 -14.69 -15.63
CA ASP A 223 -0.34 -15.86 -15.36
C ASP A 223 -1.77 -15.44 -14.95
N LEU A 224 -1.91 -14.32 -14.22
CA LEU A 224 -3.20 -13.70 -13.96
C LEU A 224 -3.90 -13.32 -15.27
N LYS A 225 -3.22 -12.59 -16.16
CA LYS A 225 -3.76 -12.17 -17.47
C LYS A 225 -4.17 -13.37 -18.33
N ALA A 226 -3.33 -14.40 -18.38
CA ALA A 226 -3.67 -15.64 -19.07
C ALA A 226 -4.93 -16.28 -18.48
N THR A 227 -5.03 -16.37 -17.15
CA THR A 227 -6.20 -16.95 -16.47
C THR A 227 -7.47 -16.13 -16.73
N VAL A 228 -7.39 -14.81 -16.75
CA VAL A 228 -8.53 -13.94 -17.09
C VAL A 228 -9.07 -14.30 -18.47
N LEU A 229 -8.20 -14.43 -19.48
CA LEU A 229 -8.61 -14.77 -20.84
C LEU A 229 -9.12 -16.21 -20.96
N GLU A 230 -8.44 -17.18 -20.33
CA GLU A 230 -8.77 -18.60 -20.38
C GLU A 230 -10.09 -18.94 -19.69
N GLN A 231 -10.36 -18.30 -18.55
CA GLN A 231 -11.57 -18.53 -17.75
C GLN A 231 -12.71 -17.58 -18.09
N HIS A 232 -12.48 -16.64 -19.03
CA HIS A 232 -13.40 -15.56 -19.33
C HIS A 232 -13.82 -14.81 -18.05
N ALA A 233 -12.85 -14.50 -17.19
CA ALA A 233 -13.10 -13.80 -15.95
C ALA A 233 -13.58 -12.36 -16.23
N ASP A 234 -14.51 -11.87 -15.41
CA ASP A 234 -14.98 -10.49 -15.46
C ASP A 234 -13.88 -9.50 -15.03
N VAL A 235 -12.93 -9.96 -14.19
CA VAL A 235 -11.82 -9.16 -13.65
C VAL A 235 -10.72 -10.07 -13.09
N GLY A 236 -9.47 -9.62 -13.20
CA GLY A 236 -8.30 -10.15 -12.50
C GLY A 236 -7.89 -9.25 -11.34
N LEU A 237 -7.52 -9.82 -10.19
CA LEU A 237 -6.99 -9.12 -9.02
C LEU A 237 -5.59 -9.65 -8.69
N ALA A 238 -4.59 -8.79 -8.59
CA ALA A 238 -3.25 -9.13 -8.12
C ALA A 238 -2.95 -8.43 -6.79
N PHE A 239 -2.58 -9.19 -5.77
CA PHE A 239 -2.19 -8.67 -4.47
C PHE A 239 -0.68 -8.78 -4.27
N ASP A 240 -0.12 -7.87 -3.49
CA ASP A 240 1.27 -7.98 -3.06
C ASP A 240 1.43 -8.88 -1.83
N GLY A 241 2.68 -9.09 -1.40
CA GLY A 241 3.04 -10.11 -0.41
C GLY A 241 2.29 -10.01 0.93
N ASP A 242 1.95 -8.81 1.38
CA ASP A 242 1.20 -8.54 2.62
C ASP A 242 -0.23 -8.02 2.41
N ALA A 243 -0.68 -8.01 1.15
CA ALA A 243 -2.04 -7.73 0.68
C ALA A 243 -2.62 -6.34 1.02
N ASP A 244 -1.78 -5.36 1.35
CA ASP A 244 -2.24 -3.97 1.53
C ASP A 244 -2.40 -3.22 0.19
N ARG A 245 -1.88 -3.78 -0.91
CA ARG A 245 -2.09 -3.29 -2.28
C ARG A 245 -2.87 -4.26 -3.15
N VAL A 246 -3.62 -3.69 -4.10
CA VAL A 246 -4.27 -4.46 -5.16
C VAL A 246 -4.14 -3.78 -6.52
N PHE A 247 -3.96 -4.59 -7.55
CA PHE A 247 -3.93 -4.19 -8.95
C PHE A 247 -4.97 -4.98 -9.72
N LEU A 248 -5.63 -4.32 -10.67
CA LEU A 248 -6.71 -4.90 -11.43
C LEU A 248 -6.30 -5.08 -12.88
N VAL A 249 -6.86 -6.13 -13.46
CA VAL A 249 -6.83 -6.40 -14.89
C VAL A 249 -8.27 -6.55 -15.35
N ASP A 250 -8.66 -5.88 -16.43
CA ASP A 250 -10.02 -5.99 -16.96
C ASP A 250 -10.26 -7.28 -17.75
N GLU A 251 -11.49 -7.51 -18.21
CA GLU A 251 -11.89 -8.76 -18.87
C GLU A 251 -11.13 -9.03 -20.19
N LYS A 252 -10.41 -8.03 -20.71
CA LYS A 252 -9.58 -8.13 -21.92
C LYS A 252 -8.10 -8.37 -21.59
N ALA A 253 -7.79 -8.60 -20.33
CA ALA A 253 -6.43 -8.69 -19.81
C ALA A 253 -5.65 -7.35 -19.87
N GLU A 254 -6.34 -6.21 -19.96
CA GLU A 254 -5.72 -4.88 -19.95
C GLU A 254 -5.56 -4.35 -18.53
N ASP A 255 -4.43 -3.69 -18.27
CA ASP A 255 -4.13 -3.15 -16.94
C ASP A 255 -5.10 -2.03 -16.54
N VAL A 256 -5.48 -2.05 -15.26
CA VAL A 256 -6.22 -0.97 -14.61
C VAL A 256 -5.26 -0.29 -13.65
N SER A 257 -4.74 0.88 -14.06
CA SER A 257 -3.79 1.62 -13.24
C SER A 257 -4.38 2.04 -11.90
N GLY A 258 -3.51 2.28 -10.90
CA GLY A 258 -3.96 2.74 -9.58
C GLY A 258 -4.77 4.04 -9.63
N SER A 259 -4.52 4.89 -10.64
CA SER A 259 -5.34 6.08 -10.92
C SER A 259 -6.76 5.72 -11.36
N LEU A 260 -6.92 4.73 -12.25
CA LEU A 260 -8.25 4.30 -12.72
C LEU A 260 -9.05 3.65 -11.60
N LEU A 261 -8.41 2.79 -10.80
CA LEU A 261 -9.07 2.19 -9.65
C LEU A 261 -9.42 3.26 -8.59
N THR A 262 -8.53 4.24 -8.35
CA THR A 262 -8.83 5.38 -7.48
C THR A 262 -10.07 6.14 -7.96
N ALA A 263 -10.19 6.42 -9.26
CA ALA A 263 -11.37 7.10 -9.82
C ALA A 263 -12.65 6.26 -9.65
N LEU A 264 -12.58 4.95 -9.90
CA LEU A 264 -13.70 4.02 -9.73
C LEU A 264 -14.17 3.95 -8.27
N VAL A 265 -13.26 3.77 -7.33
CA VAL A 265 -13.57 3.71 -5.89
C VAL A 265 -14.07 5.06 -5.38
N ALA A 266 -13.46 6.17 -5.81
CA ALA A 266 -13.91 7.51 -5.44
C ALA A 266 -15.37 7.74 -5.85
N ARG A 267 -15.78 7.30 -7.05
CA ARG A 267 -17.18 7.34 -7.50
C ARG A 267 -18.09 6.56 -6.56
N ALA A 268 -17.74 5.33 -6.21
CA ALA A 268 -18.52 4.50 -5.29
C ALA A 268 -18.68 5.18 -3.91
N MET A 269 -17.60 5.74 -3.39
CA MET A 269 -17.58 6.43 -2.10
C MET A 269 -18.42 7.72 -2.11
N LEU A 270 -18.37 8.49 -3.20
CA LEU A 270 -19.14 9.73 -3.35
C LEU A 270 -20.65 9.48 -3.56
N ARG A 271 -21.05 8.33 -4.10
CA ARG A 271 -22.46 7.92 -4.11
C ARG A 271 -23.01 7.70 -2.69
N GLN A 272 -22.16 7.20 -1.78
CA GLN A 272 -22.55 7.00 -0.38
C GLN A 272 -22.54 8.31 0.42
N GLU A 273 -21.58 9.21 0.16
CA GLU A 273 -21.45 10.49 0.85
C GLU A 273 -21.16 11.63 -0.16
N PRO A 274 -22.21 12.17 -0.81
CA PRO A 274 -22.08 13.25 -1.78
C PRO A 274 -21.43 14.50 -1.20
N GLY A 275 -20.56 15.17 -1.96
CA GLY A 275 -19.84 16.37 -1.50
C GLY A 275 -18.63 16.09 -0.61
N ALA A 276 -18.32 14.82 -0.34
CA ALA A 276 -17.17 14.45 0.48
C ALA A 276 -15.82 14.81 -0.16
N LYS A 277 -14.80 14.90 0.69
CA LYS A 277 -13.42 15.09 0.26
C LYS A 277 -12.76 13.74 -0.03
N ILE A 278 -11.96 13.71 -1.09
CA ILE A 278 -11.19 12.54 -1.52
C ILE A 278 -9.73 12.96 -1.67
N VAL A 279 -8.82 12.24 -1.02
CA VAL A 279 -7.39 12.51 -1.11
C VAL A 279 -6.79 11.74 -2.29
N HIS A 280 -5.85 12.35 -3.00
CA HIS A 280 -5.02 11.64 -3.97
C HIS A 280 -3.59 12.16 -3.93
N ASN A 281 -2.61 11.31 -4.20
CA ASN A 281 -1.23 11.78 -4.32
C ASN A 281 -1.02 12.53 -5.65
N LEU A 282 0.05 13.31 -5.71
CA LEU A 282 0.30 14.24 -6.82
C LEU A 282 0.66 13.57 -8.15
N ILE A 283 0.98 12.28 -8.14
CA ILE A 283 1.33 11.50 -9.34
C ILE A 283 0.12 10.75 -9.91
N CYS A 284 -1.04 10.80 -9.26
CA CYS A 284 -2.28 10.33 -9.86
C CYS A 284 -2.60 11.12 -11.14
N SER A 285 -3.09 10.39 -12.14
CA SER A 285 -3.59 10.93 -13.40
C SER A 285 -4.59 12.08 -13.19
N TRP A 286 -4.65 13.02 -14.12
CA TRP A 286 -5.67 14.07 -14.19
C TRP A 286 -7.10 13.51 -14.11
N ILE A 287 -7.32 12.26 -14.52
CA ILE A 287 -8.63 11.65 -14.41
C ILE A 287 -9.14 11.56 -12.97
N VAL A 288 -8.26 11.42 -11.98
CA VAL A 288 -8.65 11.28 -10.57
C VAL A 288 -9.36 12.55 -10.07
N PRO A 289 -8.71 13.74 -10.06
CA PRO A 289 -9.38 14.96 -9.62
C PRO A 289 -10.53 15.39 -10.54
N GLU A 290 -10.51 15.05 -11.84
CA GLU A 290 -11.66 15.27 -12.73
C GLU A 290 -12.87 14.43 -12.32
N SER A 291 -12.69 13.13 -12.10
CA SER A 291 -13.75 12.20 -11.74
C SER A 291 -14.35 12.55 -10.39
N ILE A 292 -13.51 12.90 -9.41
CA ILE A 292 -13.98 13.37 -8.10
C ILE A 292 -14.90 14.59 -8.25
N ARG A 293 -14.51 15.58 -9.07
CA ARG A 293 -15.35 16.78 -9.30
C ARG A 293 -16.62 16.45 -10.08
N ALA A 294 -16.54 15.57 -11.07
CA ALA A 294 -17.69 15.16 -11.88
C ALA A 294 -18.77 14.46 -11.03
N GLU A 295 -18.36 13.72 -10.00
CA GLU A 295 -19.23 13.06 -9.01
C GLU A 295 -19.61 13.99 -7.84
N GLY A 296 -19.32 15.29 -7.93
CA GLY A 296 -19.69 16.30 -6.93
C GLY A 296 -18.83 16.31 -5.66
N GLY A 297 -17.70 15.60 -5.65
CA GLY A 297 -16.74 15.59 -4.54
C GLY A 297 -15.68 16.69 -4.61
N VAL A 298 -14.83 16.73 -3.58
CA VAL A 298 -13.73 17.70 -3.46
C VAL A 298 -12.38 16.97 -3.48
N PRO A 299 -11.57 17.08 -4.55
CA PRO A 299 -10.25 16.45 -4.59
C PRO A 299 -9.25 17.22 -3.73
N ILE A 300 -8.50 16.50 -2.90
CA ILE A 300 -7.42 17.03 -2.06
C ILE A 300 -6.11 16.37 -2.49
N ARG A 301 -5.21 17.16 -3.08
CA ARG A 301 -3.90 16.69 -3.53
C ARG A 301 -2.90 16.69 -2.36
N THR A 302 -2.08 15.65 -2.26
CA THR A 302 -1.00 15.55 -1.27
C THR A 302 0.28 14.93 -1.86
N ARG A 303 1.34 14.89 -1.06
CA ARG A 303 2.63 14.23 -1.36
C ARG A 303 2.48 12.72 -1.50
N VAL A 304 3.43 12.05 -2.16
CA VAL A 304 3.46 10.58 -2.23
C VAL A 304 3.86 10.01 -0.87
N GLY A 305 3.14 8.99 -0.41
CA GLY A 305 3.49 8.26 0.80
C GLY A 305 2.33 8.05 1.76
N HIS A 306 2.19 6.81 2.22
CA HIS A 306 1.09 6.35 3.06
C HIS A 306 0.84 7.23 4.30
N SER A 307 1.89 7.72 4.97
CA SER A 307 1.77 8.53 6.19
C SER A 307 1.14 9.89 5.90
N PHE A 308 1.49 10.51 4.77
CA PHE A 308 0.91 11.80 4.37
C PHE A 308 -0.56 11.66 3.96
N ILE A 309 -0.94 10.60 3.27
CA ILE A 309 -2.34 10.35 2.92
C ILE A 309 -3.18 10.21 4.19
N LYS A 310 -2.76 9.34 5.13
CA LYS A 310 -3.47 9.12 6.41
C LYS A 310 -3.62 10.41 7.21
N GLN A 311 -2.55 11.22 7.29
CA GLN A 311 -2.57 12.52 7.96
C GLN A 311 -3.55 13.50 7.30
N VAL A 312 -3.49 13.68 5.99
CA VAL A 312 -4.38 14.60 5.27
C VAL A 312 -5.84 14.14 5.36
N MET A 313 -6.11 12.83 5.34
CA MET A 313 -7.46 12.32 5.59
C MET A 313 -7.96 12.65 7.00
N ALA A 314 -7.08 12.60 8.01
CA ALA A 314 -7.43 12.98 9.38
C ALA A 314 -7.74 14.48 9.50
N GLU A 315 -6.89 15.33 8.93
CA GLU A 315 -7.03 16.80 8.98
C GLU A 315 -8.25 17.31 8.19
N THR A 316 -8.53 16.70 7.04
CA THR A 316 -9.57 17.18 6.13
C THR A 316 -10.92 16.49 6.31
N GLY A 317 -10.95 15.36 7.02
CA GLY A 317 -12.13 14.49 7.16
C GLY A 317 -12.48 13.71 5.89
N ALA A 318 -11.54 13.58 4.95
CA ALA A 318 -11.75 12.87 3.70
C ALA A 318 -12.17 11.41 3.93
N ILE A 319 -13.08 10.93 3.08
CA ILE A 319 -13.70 9.60 3.23
C ILE A 319 -12.86 8.49 2.62
N PHE A 320 -12.06 8.86 1.62
CA PHE A 320 -11.24 7.96 0.83
C PHE A 320 -9.96 8.67 0.39
N GLY A 321 -8.87 7.91 0.28
CA GLY A 321 -7.61 8.33 -0.29
C GLY A 321 -7.10 7.28 -1.26
N GLY A 322 -6.56 7.67 -2.41
CA GLY A 322 -5.96 6.72 -3.36
C GLY A 322 -4.57 7.16 -3.80
N GLU A 323 -3.68 6.19 -3.99
CA GLU A 323 -2.35 6.39 -4.55
C GLU A 323 -2.18 5.62 -5.85
N HIS A 324 -1.40 6.18 -6.77
CA HIS A 324 -1.06 5.50 -8.02
C HIS A 324 -0.37 4.13 -7.80
N SER A 325 0.32 3.95 -6.67
CA SER A 325 1.04 2.73 -6.30
C SER A 325 0.17 1.59 -5.76
N GLY A 326 -1.16 1.72 -5.79
CA GLY A 326 -2.07 0.64 -5.40
C GLY A 326 -2.48 0.61 -3.93
N HIS A 327 -2.16 1.65 -3.14
CA HIS A 327 -2.70 1.82 -1.78
C HIS A 327 -4.00 2.62 -1.80
N TYR A 328 -5.00 2.14 -1.06
CA TYR A 328 -6.36 2.68 -1.04
C TYR A 328 -6.87 2.78 0.40
N TYR A 329 -7.10 4.00 0.87
CA TYR A 329 -7.34 4.34 2.27
C TYR A 329 -8.80 4.67 2.52
N PHE A 330 -9.39 4.13 3.57
CA PHE A 330 -10.82 4.33 3.86
C PHE A 330 -11.04 4.92 5.25
N ARG A 331 -11.81 6.00 5.36
CA ARG A 331 -12.13 6.63 6.67
C ARG A 331 -12.78 5.64 7.63
N LYS A 332 -13.66 4.77 7.11
CA LYS A 332 -14.33 3.70 7.89
C LYS A 332 -13.40 2.55 8.27
N ASN A 333 -12.29 2.35 7.56
CA ASN A 333 -11.21 1.45 7.94
C ASN A 333 -10.13 2.22 8.73
N TYR A 334 -10.55 3.11 9.63
CA TYR A 334 -9.65 3.90 10.48
C TYR A 334 -8.62 4.76 9.70
N ARG A 335 -8.93 5.11 8.44
CA ARG A 335 -8.02 5.76 7.48
C ARG A 335 -6.83 4.89 7.06
N ALA A 336 -6.83 3.61 7.42
CA ALA A 336 -5.85 2.66 6.92
C ALA A 336 -6.17 2.23 5.49
N ASP A 337 -5.11 1.84 4.80
CA ASP A 337 -5.14 1.20 3.51
C ASP A 337 -5.62 -0.24 3.59
N SER A 338 -6.34 -0.67 2.55
CA SER A 338 -6.68 -2.07 2.32
C SER A 338 -6.88 -2.33 0.83
N GLY A 339 -6.04 -3.18 0.26
CA GLY A 339 -6.22 -3.71 -1.09
C GLY A 339 -7.51 -4.50 -1.19
N LEU A 340 -7.87 -5.25 -0.14
CA LEU A 340 -9.06 -6.10 -0.16
C LEU A 340 -10.36 -5.30 -0.12
N ILE A 341 -10.44 -4.21 0.65
CA ILE A 341 -11.59 -3.29 0.62
C ILE A 341 -11.73 -2.65 -0.77
N ALA A 342 -10.62 -2.19 -1.36
CA ALA A 342 -10.65 -1.61 -2.71
C ALA A 342 -11.12 -2.62 -3.76
N ALA A 343 -10.65 -3.87 -3.66
CA ALA A 343 -11.07 -4.96 -4.52
C ALA A 343 -12.58 -5.22 -4.42
N VAL A 344 -13.13 -5.39 -3.22
CA VAL A 344 -14.57 -5.67 -3.07
C VAL A 344 -15.41 -4.48 -3.52
N VAL A 345 -15.00 -3.24 -3.28
CA VAL A 345 -15.70 -2.05 -3.79
C VAL A 345 -15.70 -2.03 -5.32
N ALA A 346 -14.57 -2.37 -5.96
CA ALA A 346 -14.49 -2.49 -7.41
C ALA A 346 -15.41 -3.60 -7.95
N LEU A 347 -15.46 -4.76 -7.27
CA LEU A 347 -16.40 -5.83 -7.61
C LEU A 347 -17.86 -5.38 -7.44
N GLY A 348 -18.18 -4.61 -6.41
CA GLY A 348 -19.51 -4.02 -6.21
C GLY A 348 -19.90 -3.06 -7.34
N GLU A 349 -19.00 -2.20 -7.78
CA GLU A 349 -19.22 -1.30 -8.93
C GLU A 349 -19.38 -2.08 -10.25
N LEU A 350 -18.52 -3.07 -10.50
CA LEU A 350 -18.61 -3.93 -11.68
C LEU A 350 -19.89 -4.76 -11.69
N SER A 351 -20.28 -5.28 -10.54
CA SER A 351 -21.51 -6.04 -10.35
C SER A 351 -22.75 -5.18 -10.59
N SER A 352 -22.72 -3.92 -10.17
CA SER A 352 -23.83 -2.97 -10.36
C SER A 352 -23.95 -2.52 -11.82
N ALA A 353 -22.90 -2.72 -12.62
CA ALA A 353 -22.92 -2.48 -14.05
C ALA A 353 -23.36 -3.74 -14.81
N ASP A 354 -24.35 -3.58 -15.69
CA ASP A 354 -24.68 -4.58 -16.72
C ASP A 354 -23.73 -4.43 -17.92
N ALA A 355 -22.42 -4.42 -17.64
CA ALA A 355 -21.37 -4.16 -18.61
C ALA A 355 -20.02 -4.75 -18.12
N PRO A 356 -19.11 -5.09 -19.05
CA PRO A 356 -17.76 -5.53 -18.71
C PRO A 356 -16.94 -4.38 -18.08
N LEU A 357 -15.88 -4.73 -17.33
CA LEU A 357 -15.07 -3.77 -16.58
C LEU A 357 -14.44 -2.71 -17.50
N SER A 358 -13.98 -3.08 -18.69
CA SER A 358 -13.44 -2.12 -19.66
C SER A 358 -14.45 -1.03 -20.05
N ASN A 359 -15.75 -1.35 -20.10
CA ASN A 359 -16.80 -0.38 -20.37
C ASN A 359 -17.10 0.50 -19.14
N VAL A 360 -17.05 -0.08 -17.94
CA VAL A 360 -17.19 0.67 -16.68
C VAL A 360 -16.07 1.70 -16.52
N LEU A 361 -14.87 1.36 -16.99
CA LEU A 361 -13.68 2.19 -16.95
C LEU A 361 -13.54 3.14 -18.15
N ALA A 362 -14.25 2.92 -19.25
CA ALA A 362 -14.12 3.72 -20.47
C ALA A 362 -14.25 5.25 -20.24
N PRO A 363 -15.14 5.76 -19.37
CA PRO A 363 -15.20 7.20 -19.07
C PRO A 363 -13.94 7.75 -18.39
N PHE A 364 -13.13 6.88 -17.77
CA PHE A 364 -11.91 7.23 -17.07
C PHE A 364 -10.65 7.12 -17.95
N ARG A 365 -10.68 6.30 -19.01
CA ARG A 365 -9.54 6.12 -19.93
C ARG A 365 -9.43 7.27 -20.94
N LYS A 366 -9.13 8.48 -20.45
CA LYS A 366 -8.96 9.71 -21.27
C LYS A 366 -7.52 10.06 -21.61
N TYR A 367 -6.58 9.61 -20.77
CA TYR A 367 -5.18 10.00 -20.79
C TYR A 367 -4.29 8.78 -20.91
N PHE A 368 -3.07 9.00 -21.39
CA PHE A 368 -2.03 8.00 -21.51
C PHE A 368 -0.91 8.36 -20.56
N ASP A 369 -0.43 7.40 -19.78
CA ASP A 369 0.64 7.59 -18.81
C ASP A 369 1.84 6.69 -19.08
N SER A 370 3.02 7.14 -18.66
CA SER A 370 4.29 6.42 -18.86
C SER A 370 4.51 5.27 -17.86
N GLY A 371 3.61 5.12 -16.88
CA GLY A 371 3.97 4.54 -15.60
C GLY A 371 5.08 5.34 -14.91
N GLU A 372 5.72 4.72 -13.91
CA GLU A 372 6.85 5.29 -13.20
C GLU A 372 8.18 4.76 -13.76
N ILE A 373 9.06 5.68 -14.16
CA ILE A 373 10.37 5.32 -14.72
C ILE A 373 11.48 5.79 -13.78
N ASN A 374 12.26 4.84 -13.27
CA ASN A 374 13.41 5.10 -12.41
C ASN A 374 14.67 5.37 -13.25
N SER A 375 15.42 6.41 -12.90
CA SER A 375 16.71 6.72 -13.53
C SER A 375 17.76 7.07 -12.48
N PRO A 376 18.83 6.27 -12.33
CA PRO A 376 19.96 6.60 -11.45
C PRO A 376 20.59 7.92 -11.87
N VAL A 377 20.91 8.78 -10.89
CA VAL A 377 21.58 10.06 -11.12
C VAL A 377 22.48 10.39 -9.94
N ASP A 378 23.62 11.02 -10.21
CA ASP A 378 24.60 11.37 -9.16
C ASP A 378 24.08 12.47 -8.21
N ASP A 379 23.39 13.47 -8.77
CA ASP A 379 22.81 14.59 -8.01
C ASP A 379 21.35 14.82 -8.41
N PRO A 380 20.39 14.16 -7.74
CA PRO A 380 18.97 14.30 -8.03
C PRO A 380 18.46 15.75 -7.92
N LEU A 381 18.94 16.53 -6.95
CA LEU A 381 18.46 17.88 -6.70
C LEU A 381 18.95 18.85 -7.77
N ALA A 382 20.24 18.82 -8.10
CA ALA A 382 20.78 19.64 -9.19
C ALA A 382 20.11 19.31 -10.53
N ARG A 383 19.77 18.04 -10.75
CA ARG A 383 19.06 17.59 -11.96
C ARG A 383 17.65 18.15 -12.03
N ILE A 384 16.90 18.10 -10.93
CA ILE A 384 15.55 18.68 -10.84
C ILE A 384 15.58 20.19 -11.13
N GLU A 385 16.56 20.92 -10.60
CA GLU A 385 16.69 22.36 -10.85
C GLU A 385 16.97 22.66 -12.33
N ARG A 386 17.85 21.89 -12.97
CA ARG A 386 18.10 22.02 -14.41
C ARG A 386 16.82 21.78 -15.23
N ILE A 387 16.06 20.74 -14.92
CA ILE A 387 14.78 20.45 -15.58
C ILE A 387 13.79 21.62 -15.38
N GLY A 388 13.75 22.19 -14.18
CA GLY A 388 12.93 23.37 -13.90
C GLY A 388 13.29 24.59 -14.75
N VAL A 389 14.57 24.80 -15.08
CA VAL A 389 14.98 25.88 -15.98
C VAL A 389 14.57 25.60 -17.43
N GLU A 390 14.78 24.38 -17.92
CA GLU A 390 14.46 23.98 -19.30
C GLU A 390 12.93 24.01 -19.56
N LEU A 391 12.11 23.77 -18.54
CA LEU A 391 10.66 23.76 -18.61
C LEU A 391 10.01 24.98 -17.91
N ALA A 392 10.67 26.13 -17.96
CA ALA A 392 10.21 27.36 -17.31
C ALA A 392 8.92 27.96 -17.92
N ASP A 393 8.53 27.50 -19.11
CA ASP A 393 7.30 27.89 -19.80
C ASP A 393 6.06 27.11 -19.34
N GLY A 394 6.24 26.00 -18.62
CA GLY A 394 5.16 25.24 -17.99
C GLY A 394 4.79 25.73 -16.59
N ARG A 395 3.58 25.41 -16.11
CA ARG A 395 3.18 25.71 -14.74
C ARG A 395 3.90 24.76 -13.78
N GLN A 396 4.77 25.31 -12.92
CA GLN A 396 5.54 24.52 -11.99
C GLN A 396 4.93 24.45 -10.60
N ASP A 397 5.09 23.29 -9.97
CA ASP A 397 4.73 23.00 -8.58
C ASP A 397 5.85 22.19 -7.91
N ARG A 398 6.12 22.48 -6.64
CA ARG A 398 7.25 21.93 -5.86
C ARG A 398 6.79 21.20 -4.60
N LEU A 399 5.54 20.73 -4.57
CA LEU A 399 4.97 20.01 -3.43
C LEU A 399 5.77 18.74 -3.10
N ASP A 400 6.24 18.02 -4.11
CA ASP A 400 7.03 16.80 -4.00
C ASP A 400 7.88 16.60 -5.27
N GLY A 401 9.16 16.98 -5.19
CA GLY A 401 10.02 17.12 -6.37
C GLY A 401 9.62 18.31 -7.25
N LEU A 402 9.52 18.09 -8.55
CA LEU A 402 9.06 19.07 -9.54
C LEU A 402 7.95 18.47 -10.39
N THR A 403 6.76 19.08 -10.31
CA THR A 403 5.68 18.87 -11.29
C THR A 403 5.67 20.05 -12.27
N VAL A 404 5.63 19.75 -13.56
CA VAL A 404 5.43 20.75 -14.63
C VAL A 404 4.19 20.37 -15.43
N GLU A 405 3.25 21.29 -15.54
CA GLU A 405 1.99 21.10 -16.26
C GLU A 405 1.87 22.02 -17.47
N TYR A 406 1.48 21.42 -18.59
CA TYR A 406 1.06 22.07 -19.84
C TYR A 406 -0.40 21.71 -20.14
N PRO A 407 -1.06 22.34 -21.14
CA PRO A 407 -2.46 22.04 -21.46
C PRO A 407 -2.74 20.59 -21.91
N ASP A 408 -1.77 19.92 -22.52
CA ASP A 408 -1.92 18.61 -23.18
C ASP A 408 -1.02 17.51 -22.60
N TRP A 409 -0.11 17.86 -21.68
CA TRP A 409 0.71 16.90 -20.94
C TRP A 409 1.23 17.48 -19.62
N TRP A 410 1.67 16.60 -18.73
CA TRP A 410 2.42 16.99 -17.54
C TRP A 410 3.50 15.96 -17.22
N CYS A 411 4.45 16.35 -16.38
CA CYS A 411 5.40 15.42 -15.76
C CYS A 411 5.61 15.71 -14.28
N ASN A 412 5.94 14.68 -13.51
CA ASN A 412 6.53 14.80 -12.19
C ASN A 412 7.91 14.14 -12.19
N VAL A 413 8.89 14.83 -11.62
CA VAL A 413 10.25 14.32 -11.39
C VAL A 413 10.56 14.48 -9.91
N ARG A 414 10.76 13.37 -9.21
CA ARG A 414 10.99 13.36 -7.75
C ARG A 414 12.19 12.51 -7.36
N PRO A 415 12.93 12.87 -6.31
CA PRO A 415 14.00 12.05 -5.78
C PRO A 415 13.42 10.80 -5.10
N SER A 416 14.12 9.68 -5.21
CA SER A 416 13.86 8.54 -4.34
C SER A 416 14.33 8.88 -2.91
N ASN A 417 13.54 8.49 -1.91
CA ASN A 417 13.90 8.70 -0.50
C ASN A 417 15.01 7.76 -0.02
N THR A 418 15.28 6.68 -0.77
CA THR A 418 16.16 5.58 -0.33
C THR A 418 17.32 5.30 -1.28
N GLU A 419 17.31 5.86 -2.49
CA GLU A 419 18.27 5.55 -3.55
C GLU A 419 18.68 6.82 -4.30
N PRO A 420 19.91 6.92 -4.84
CA PRO A 420 20.35 8.07 -5.65
C PRO A 420 19.77 7.97 -7.07
N LEU A 421 18.45 8.10 -7.18
CA LEU A 421 17.71 8.06 -8.44
C LEU A 421 16.57 9.07 -8.46
N LEU A 422 16.17 9.43 -9.68
CA LEU A 422 14.94 10.19 -9.95
C LEU A 422 13.85 9.26 -10.49
N ARG A 423 12.63 9.52 -10.04
CA ARG A 423 11.40 8.88 -10.50
C ARG A 423 10.67 9.84 -11.42
N LEU A 424 10.37 9.41 -12.63
CA LEU A 424 9.65 10.16 -13.65
C LEU A 424 8.26 9.57 -13.85
N ASN A 425 7.23 10.41 -13.80
CA ASN A 425 5.90 10.13 -14.32
C ASN A 425 5.57 11.17 -15.39
N VAL A 426 5.01 10.73 -16.51
CA VAL A 426 4.51 11.59 -17.60
C VAL A 426 3.11 11.13 -17.95
N GLU A 427 2.23 12.08 -18.21
CA GLU A 427 0.91 11.81 -18.77
C GLU A 427 0.60 12.82 -19.87
N ALA A 428 -0.11 12.36 -20.90
CA ALA A 428 -0.47 13.17 -22.05
C ALA A 428 -1.85 12.78 -22.62
N THR A 429 -2.41 13.67 -23.45
CA THR A 429 -3.70 13.44 -24.12
C THR A 429 -3.63 12.46 -25.29
N THR A 430 -2.44 12.12 -25.79
CA THR A 430 -2.24 11.14 -26.87
C THR A 430 -0.99 10.29 -26.63
N GLU A 431 -0.99 9.05 -27.14
CA GLU A 431 0.17 8.15 -27.09
C GLU A 431 1.41 8.75 -27.76
N GLU A 432 1.24 9.40 -28.91
CA GLU A 432 2.36 10.04 -29.63
C GLU A 432 3.00 11.16 -28.80
N LEU A 433 2.17 11.98 -28.14
CA LEU A 433 2.65 13.04 -27.28
C LEU A 433 3.35 12.46 -26.04
N LEU A 434 2.76 11.44 -25.41
CA LEU A 434 3.36 10.72 -24.29
C LEU A 434 4.74 10.20 -24.66
N ALA A 435 4.86 9.43 -25.75
CA ALA A 435 6.12 8.83 -26.17
C ALA A 435 7.21 9.90 -26.40
N ARG A 436 6.85 10.98 -27.10
CA ARG A 436 7.78 12.10 -27.36
C ARG A 436 8.22 12.81 -26.08
N LYS A 437 7.29 13.10 -25.17
CA LYS A 437 7.59 13.83 -23.93
C LYS A 437 8.33 12.98 -22.93
N THR A 438 8.00 11.70 -22.80
CA THR A 438 8.76 10.74 -22.00
C THR A 438 10.19 10.64 -22.50
N ALA A 439 10.43 10.49 -23.81
CA ALA A 439 11.79 10.47 -24.35
C ALA A 439 12.57 11.77 -24.04
N MET A 440 11.96 12.93 -24.27
CA MET A 440 12.54 14.24 -23.95
C MET A 440 12.92 14.35 -22.46
N MET A 441 12.03 13.92 -21.55
CA MET A 441 12.28 13.96 -20.11
C MET A 441 13.40 13.03 -19.70
N LEU A 442 13.47 11.82 -20.27
CA LEU A 442 14.55 10.88 -19.99
C LEU A 442 15.90 11.40 -20.45
N ASP A 443 15.97 12.06 -21.62
CA ASP A 443 17.20 12.71 -22.08
C ASP A 443 17.63 13.83 -21.13
N LEU A 444 16.71 14.66 -20.66
CA LEU A 444 17.02 15.71 -19.67
C LEU A 444 17.55 15.12 -18.35
N ILE A 445 16.92 14.05 -17.86
CA ILE A 445 17.30 13.38 -16.60
C ILE A 445 18.68 12.73 -16.71
N ARG A 446 18.98 12.07 -17.85
CA ARG A 446 20.18 11.23 -18.03
C ARG A 446 21.37 11.96 -18.66
N SER A 447 21.23 13.25 -18.99
CA SER A 447 22.25 14.08 -19.69
C SER A 447 23.43 14.56 -18.86
#